data_AF-A0A957H8Z7-F1
#
_entry.id   AF-A0A957H8Z7-F1
#
_cell.length_a   1.000
_cell.length_b   1.000
_cell.length_c   1.000
_cell.angle_alpha   90.00
_cell.angle_beta   90.00
_cell.angle_gamma   90.00
#
_symmetry.space_group_name_H-M   'P 1'
#
loop_
_entity.id
_entity.type
_entity.pdbx_description
1 polymer ?
#
loop_
_entity_poly.entity_id
_entity_poly.type
_entity_poly.pdbx_seq_one_letter_code
_entity_poly.pdbx_strand_id
1 'polypeptide(L)'
;MMNGRAMRAIVRKDLKVVLQSKAVLIPLIMVPLIILVILPAVGGVLLANADPESPAITDFRRESGAFFDNLPGTIGDKLNQYDNEVQRVTYVIFNLFFPSMYLLLPTMVANVIAADSFAGEKERKTLEALIYTPTTDRELYLAKLVGPWLAGVLVGWIGYVAFALIVTLTTWSLMGGVFVFDLAWLLLILWVTPAAA
;
A
#
# COMPACT_ATOMS: atom_id res chain seq x y z
N MET A 1 -32.26 15.78 -4.23
CA MET A 1 -31.18 15.85 -3.21
C MET A 1 -30.75 14.43 -2.90
N MET A 2 -29.46 14.14 -2.86
CA MET A 2 -28.97 12.77 -2.59
C MET A 2 -29.22 12.38 -1.12
N ASN A 3 -29.77 11.20 -0.88
CA ASN A 3 -30.03 10.65 0.44
C ASN A 3 -28.76 10.03 1.05
N GLY A 4 -27.88 10.89 1.57
CA GLY A 4 -26.62 10.47 2.19
C GLY A 4 -26.78 9.53 3.40
N ARG A 5 -27.94 9.56 4.08
CA ARG A 5 -28.22 8.62 5.18
C ARG A 5 -28.38 7.19 4.67
N ALA A 6 -29.13 7.00 3.58
CA ALA A 6 -29.31 5.70 2.95
C ALA A 6 -27.98 5.16 2.38
N MET A 7 -27.22 6.01 1.68
CA MET A 7 -25.89 5.63 1.16
C MET A 7 -24.93 5.19 2.28
N ARG A 8 -24.84 5.96 3.37
CA ARG A 8 -24.01 5.60 4.53
C ARG A 8 -24.45 4.29 5.18
N ALA A 9 -25.75 4.00 5.21
CA ALA A 9 -26.26 2.74 5.74
C ALA A 9 -25.80 1.54 4.89
N ILE A 10 -25.88 1.66 3.55
CA ILE A 10 -25.39 0.63 2.62
C ILE A 10 -23.89 0.41 2.80
N VAL A 11 -23.09 1.48 2.77
CA VAL A 11 -21.63 1.40 2.97
C VAL A 11 -21.28 0.73 4.30
N ARG A 12 -21.92 1.14 5.40
CA ARG A 12 -21.65 0.57 6.72
C ARG A 12 -22.03 -0.91 6.77
N LYS A 13 -23.13 -1.30 6.14
CA LYS A 13 -23.58 -2.69 6.07
C LYS A 13 -22.57 -3.53 5.28
N ASP A 14 -22.14 -3.08 4.11
CA ASP A 14 -21.19 -3.83 3.26
C ASP A 14 -19.83 -4.00 3.94
N LEU A 15 -19.25 -2.92 4.48
CA LEU A 15 -17.99 -3.01 5.21
C LEU A 15 -18.08 -3.92 6.43
N LYS A 16 -19.22 -3.91 7.15
CA LYS A 16 -19.43 -4.80 8.29
C LYS A 16 -19.48 -6.27 7.85
N VAL A 17 -20.12 -6.58 6.73
CA VAL A 17 -20.20 -7.95 6.20
C VAL A 17 -18.81 -8.46 5.82
N VAL A 18 -18.05 -7.63 5.09
CA VAL A 18 -16.66 -7.94 4.70
C VAL A 18 -15.79 -8.21 5.92
N LEU A 19 -15.84 -7.32 6.93
CA LEU A 19 -15.06 -7.46 8.17
C LEU A 19 -15.45 -8.70 9.00
N GLN A 20 -16.63 -9.28 8.78
CA GLN A 20 -17.07 -10.51 9.44
C GLN A 20 -16.72 -11.77 8.64
N SER A 21 -16.36 -11.63 7.36
CA SER A 21 -15.99 -12.76 6.49
C SER A 21 -14.52 -13.11 6.69
N LYS A 22 -14.24 -14.24 7.35
CA LYS A 22 -12.85 -14.71 7.56
C LYS A 22 -12.12 -14.98 6.24
N ALA A 23 -12.84 -15.51 5.24
CA ALA A 23 -12.28 -15.82 3.93
C ALA A 23 -11.75 -14.56 3.21
N VAL A 24 -12.39 -13.40 3.45
CA VAL A 24 -11.97 -12.12 2.87
C VAL A 24 -10.98 -11.41 3.79
N LEU A 25 -11.25 -11.37 5.09
CA LEU A 25 -10.46 -10.63 6.07
C LEU A 25 -9.03 -11.16 6.22
N ILE A 26 -8.83 -12.49 6.17
CA ILE A 26 -7.50 -13.08 6.35
C ILE A 26 -6.53 -12.60 5.26
N PRO A 27 -6.81 -12.77 3.95
CA PRO A 27 -5.96 -12.21 2.90
C PRO A 27 -5.79 -10.69 3.01
N LEU A 28 -6.87 -9.98 3.35
CA LEU A 28 -6.89 -8.51 3.45
C LEU A 28 -5.95 -7.98 4.52
N ILE A 29 -5.66 -8.74 5.58
CA ILE A 29 -4.71 -8.39 6.64
C ILE A 29 -3.33 -8.98 6.36
N MET A 30 -3.28 -10.25 5.97
CA MET A 30 -2.04 -10.99 5.76
C MET A 30 -1.14 -10.34 4.72
N VAL A 31 -1.69 -9.94 3.57
CA VAL A 31 -0.90 -9.38 2.47
C VAL A 31 -0.27 -8.02 2.85
N PRO A 32 -1.02 -7.02 3.38
CA PRO A 32 -0.40 -5.80 3.90
C PRO A 32 0.63 -6.06 5.00
N LEU A 33 0.35 -6.99 5.91
CA LEU A 33 1.27 -7.30 6.99
C LEU A 33 2.59 -7.87 6.43
N ILE A 34 2.53 -8.78 5.46
CA ILE A 34 3.74 -9.33 4.86
C ILE A 34 4.50 -8.24 4.10
N ILE A 35 3.82 -7.50 3.23
CA ILE A 35 4.47 -6.57 2.29
C ILE A 35 4.93 -5.28 2.98
N LEU A 36 4.14 -4.70 3.88
CA LEU A 36 4.41 -3.39 4.47
C LEU A 36 4.99 -3.45 5.88
N VAL A 37 5.01 -4.63 6.52
CA VAL A 37 5.56 -4.79 7.88
C VAL A 37 6.69 -5.80 7.89
N ILE A 38 6.43 -7.07 7.57
CA ILE A 38 7.41 -8.15 7.76
C ILE A 38 8.58 -8.00 6.79
N LEU A 39 8.32 -7.89 5.49
CA LEU A 39 9.33 -7.76 4.46
C LEU A 39 10.24 -6.52 4.69
N PRO A 40 9.72 -5.31 4.94
CA PRO A 40 10.56 -4.15 5.22
C PRO A 40 11.27 -4.23 6.57
N ALA A 41 10.66 -4.85 7.59
CA ALA A 41 11.33 -5.06 8.86
C ALA A 41 12.56 -5.97 8.70
N VAL A 42 12.37 -7.13 8.06
CA VAL A 42 13.45 -8.08 7.80
C VAL A 42 14.51 -7.45 6.91
N GLY A 43 14.11 -6.87 5.78
CA GLY A 43 15.04 -6.21 4.86
C GLY A 43 15.82 -5.07 5.52
N GLY A 44 15.14 -4.23 6.30
CA GLY A 44 15.77 -3.11 7.00
C GLY A 44 16.77 -3.58 8.06
N VAL A 45 16.43 -4.60 8.85
CA VAL A 45 17.36 -5.19 9.83
C VAL A 45 18.56 -5.83 9.14
N LEU A 46 18.34 -6.59 8.06
CA LEU A 46 19.43 -7.23 7.32
C LEU A 46 20.40 -6.20 6.74
N LEU A 47 19.86 -5.14 6.11
CA LEU A 47 20.68 -4.08 5.51
C LEU A 47 21.40 -3.25 6.58
N ALA A 48 20.74 -2.92 7.69
CA ALA A 48 21.35 -2.14 8.77
C ALA A 48 22.49 -2.86 9.50
N ASN A 49 22.54 -4.20 9.42
CA ASN A 49 23.60 -5.02 9.98
C ASN A 49 24.54 -5.60 8.90
N ALA A 50 24.37 -5.22 7.63
CA ALA A 50 25.19 -5.72 6.54
C ALA A 50 26.57 -5.06 6.59
N ASP A 51 27.62 -5.87 6.36
CA ASP A 51 28.97 -5.36 6.18
C ASP A 51 29.08 -4.70 4.78
N PRO A 52 29.42 -3.41 4.71
CA PRO A 52 29.62 -2.69 3.46
C PRO A 52 30.64 -3.31 2.52
N GLU A 53 31.66 -3.96 3.09
CA GLU A 53 32.73 -4.62 2.34
C GLU A 53 32.43 -6.09 2.05
N SER A 54 31.22 -6.56 2.37
CA SER A 54 30.86 -7.95 2.10
C SER A 54 30.89 -8.25 0.59
N PRO A 55 31.35 -9.46 0.21
CA PRO A 55 31.30 -9.91 -1.18
C PRO A 55 29.88 -9.84 -1.77
N ALA A 56 28.85 -10.10 -0.96
CA ALA A 56 27.46 -10.08 -1.39
C ALA A 56 26.99 -8.68 -1.86
N ILE A 57 27.34 -7.61 -1.12
CA ILE A 57 26.96 -6.23 -1.50
C ILE A 57 27.74 -5.80 -2.75
N THR A 58 29.03 -6.15 -2.81
CA THR A 58 29.89 -5.84 -3.95
C THR A 58 29.42 -6.55 -5.22
N ASP A 59 29.06 -7.83 -5.12
CA ASP A 59 28.51 -8.61 -6.24
C ASP A 59 27.15 -8.09 -6.67
N PHE A 60 26.26 -7.78 -5.72
CA PHE A 60 24.98 -7.15 -6.04
C PHE A 60 25.19 -5.85 -6.83
N ARG A 61 26.09 -4.98 -6.38
CA ARG A 61 26.38 -3.71 -7.06
C ARG A 61 26.94 -3.91 -8.47
N ARG A 62 27.80 -4.91 -8.65
CA ARG A 62 28.38 -5.29 -9.94
C ARG A 62 27.32 -5.83 -10.90
N GLU A 63 26.46 -6.73 -10.44
CA GLU A 63 25.40 -7.34 -11.25
C GLU A 63 24.30 -6.34 -11.62
N SER A 64 23.98 -5.43 -10.69
CA SER A 64 23.01 -4.35 -10.91
C SER A 64 23.62 -3.11 -11.57
N GLY A 65 24.89 -3.14 -11.98
CA GLY A 65 25.60 -1.97 -12.54
C GLY A 65 24.81 -1.26 -13.64
N ALA A 66 24.31 -2.01 -14.61
CA ALA A 66 23.48 -1.48 -15.70
C ALA A 66 22.19 -0.80 -15.22
N PHE A 67 21.56 -1.28 -14.13
CA PHE A 67 20.39 -0.61 -13.56
C PHE A 67 20.77 0.76 -13.00
N PHE A 68 21.84 0.83 -12.21
CA PHE A 68 22.31 2.07 -11.61
C PHE A 68 22.83 3.07 -12.64
N ASP A 69 23.51 2.60 -13.69
CA ASP A 69 24.05 3.44 -14.76
C ASP A 69 22.96 4.07 -15.64
N ASN A 70 21.78 3.44 -15.71
CA ASN A 70 20.62 3.93 -16.45
C ASN A 70 19.62 4.71 -15.58
N LEU A 71 19.94 5.00 -14.32
CA LEU A 71 19.07 5.82 -13.48
C LEU A 71 19.00 7.26 -14.02
N PRO A 72 17.82 7.89 -14.01
CA PRO A 72 17.70 9.33 -14.24
C PRO A 72 18.67 10.12 -13.33
N GLY A 73 19.28 11.18 -13.87
CA GLY A 73 20.26 11.98 -13.13
C GLY A 73 19.74 12.49 -11.77
N THR A 74 18.45 12.80 -11.66
CA THR A 74 17.81 13.20 -10.40
C THR A 74 17.86 12.14 -9.30
N ILE A 75 17.83 10.85 -9.66
CA ILE A 75 17.96 9.73 -8.71
C ILE A 75 19.45 9.47 -8.45
N GLY A 76 20.29 9.51 -9.50
CA GLY A 76 21.74 9.38 -9.36
C GLY A 76 22.32 10.39 -8.36
N ASP A 77 21.92 11.65 -8.46
CA ASP A 77 22.35 12.72 -7.56
C ASP A 77 21.95 12.45 -6.10
N LYS A 78 20.74 11.92 -5.86
CA LYS A 78 20.31 11.50 -4.52
C LYS A 78 21.14 10.33 -3.99
N LEU A 79 21.52 9.38 -4.84
CA LEU A 79 22.33 8.23 -4.45
C LEU A 79 23.78 8.61 -4.15
N ASN A 80 24.31 9.60 -4.85
CA ASN A 80 25.66 10.12 -4.65
C ASN A 80 25.85 10.83 -3.29
N GLN A 81 24.75 11.19 -2.61
CA GLN A 81 24.78 11.75 -1.25
C GLN A 81 25.11 10.70 -0.19
N TYR A 82 24.99 9.40 -0.52
CA TYR A 82 25.31 8.32 0.39
C TYR A 82 26.74 7.86 0.18
N ASP A 83 27.47 7.78 1.29
CA ASP A 83 28.89 7.39 1.33
C ASP A 83 29.07 5.88 1.08
N ASN A 84 28.06 5.09 1.43
CA ASN A 84 28.15 3.63 1.47
C ASN A 84 27.19 2.97 0.46
N GLU A 85 27.67 1.92 -0.23
CA GLU A 85 26.84 1.11 -1.14
C GLU A 85 25.61 0.51 -0.45
N VAL A 86 25.70 0.10 0.81
CA VAL A 86 24.55 -0.43 1.57
C VAL A 86 23.47 0.64 1.76
N GLN A 87 23.85 1.90 1.98
CA GLN A 87 22.89 3.02 2.06
C GLN A 87 22.23 3.28 0.70
N ARG A 88 22.99 3.22 -0.40
CA ARG A 88 22.45 3.37 -1.76
C ARG A 88 21.45 2.27 -2.09
N VAL A 89 21.79 1.03 -1.81
CA VAL A 89 20.91 -0.13 -1.99
C VAL A 89 19.65 0.00 -1.13
N THR A 90 19.80 0.41 0.13
CA THR A 90 18.68 0.66 1.05
C THR A 90 17.73 1.72 0.50
N TYR A 91 18.27 2.83 -0.01
CA TYR A 91 17.47 3.89 -0.63
C TYR A 91 16.72 3.37 -1.86
N VAL A 92 17.39 2.65 -2.76
CA VAL A 92 16.77 2.08 -3.97
C VAL A 92 15.63 1.13 -3.60
N ILE A 93 15.85 0.20 -2.66
CA ILE A 93 14.82 -0.75 -2.24
C ILE A 93 13.60 0.00 -1.69
N PHE A 94 13.80 0.87 -0.69
CA PHE A 94 12.67 1.48 0.02
C PHE A 94 12.06 2.71 -0.66
N ASN A 95 12.75 3.41 -1.56
CA ASN A 95 12.20 4.59 -2.26
C ASN A 95 11.97 4.41 -3.76
N LEU A 96 12.41 3.30 -4.36
CA LEU A 96 12.16 3.04 -5.78
C LEU A 96 11.34 1.77 -6.01
N PHE A 97 11.63 0.67 -5.29
CA PHE A 97 10.88 -0.59 -5.46
C PHE A 97 9.60 -0.66 -4.60
N PHE A 98 9.72 -0.35 -3.31
CA PHE A 98 8.58 -0.40 -2.38
C PHE A 98 7.37 0.47 -2.74
N PRO A 99 7.54 1.70 -3.29
CA PRO A 99 6.41 2.48 -3.80
C PRO A 99 5.48 1.70 -4.74
N SER A 100 6.05 0.95 -5.68
CA SER A 100 5.29 0.14 -6.64
C SER A 100 4.55 -1.01 -5.96
N MET A 101 5.22 -1.69 -5.02
CA MET A 101 4.58 -2.76 -4.24
C MET A 101 3.46 -2.24 -3.35
N TYR A 102 3.66 -1.06 -2.76
CA TYR A 102 2.65 -0.42 -1.93
C TYR A 102 1.38 -0.10 -2.73
N LEU A 103 1.47 0.34 -3.99
CA LEU A 103 0.28 0.65 -4.80
C LEU A 103 -0.62 -0.56 -5.09
N LEU A 104 -0.11 -1.78 -4.97
CA LEU A 104 -0.91 -3.00 -5.06
C LEU A 104 -1.92 -3.11 -3.92
N LEU A 105 -1.67 -2.49 -2.77
CA LEU A 105 -2.47 -2.64 -1.56
C LEU A 105 -3.81 -1.90 -1.60
N PRO A 106 -3.86 -0.57 -1.82
CA PRO A 106 -5.12 0.15 -1.87
C PRO A 106 -6.02 -0.36 -3.01
N THR A 107 -5.43 -0.71 -4.15
CA THR A 107 -6.11 -1.28 -5.31
C THR A 107 -6.67 -2.67 -5.01
N MET A 108 -5.87 -3.56 -4.43
CA MET A 108 -6.31 -4.90 -4.03
C MET A 108 -7.44 -4.83 -3.00
N VAL A 109 -7.30 -4.01 -1.96
CA VAL A 109 -8.30 -3.87 -0.90
C VAL A 109 -9.61 -3.37 -1.47
N ALA A 110 -9.60 -2.30 -2.29
CA ALA A 110 -10.81 -1.77 -2.91
C ALA A 110 -11.46 -2.83 -3.82
N ASN A 111 -10.69 -3.53 -4.66
CA ASN A 111 -11.21 -4.55 -5.56
C ASN A 111 -11.83 -5.73 -4.83
N VAL A 112 -11.18 -6.24 -3.79
CA VAL A 112 -11.68 -7.39 -3.01
C VAL A 112 -12.99 -7.03 -2.31
N ILE A 113 -13.06 -5.85 -1.70
CA ILE A 113 -14.27 -5.38 -0.99
C ILE A 113 -15.41 -5.11 -1.97
N ALA A 114 -15.12 -4.51 -3.13
CA ALA A 114 -16.11 -4.30 -4.18
C ALA A 114 -16.65 -5.64 -4.72
N ALA A 115 -15.76 -6.59 -5.00
CA ALA A 115 -16.14 -7.91 -5.49
C ALA A 115 -17.02 -8.68 -4.48
N ASP A 116 -16.63 -8.71 -3.21
CA ASP A 116 -17.43 -9.37 -2.15
C ASP A 116 -18.78 -8.68 -1.95
N SER A 117 -18.83 -7.35 -2.05
CA SER A 117 -20.08 -6.58 -1.92
C SER A 117 -21.12 -6.97 -3.00
N PHE A 118 -20.70 -7.19 -4.25
CA PHE A 118 -21.62 -7.60 -5.32
C PHE A 118 -21.89 -9.11 -5.33
N ALA A 119 -20.83 -9.93 -5.26
CA ALA A 119 -20.94 -11.38 -5.29
C ALA A 119 -21.70 -11.90 -4.05
N GLY A 120 -21.38 -11.35 -2.88
CA GLY A 120 -22.02 -11.71 -1.62
C GLY A 120 -23.50 -11.34 -1.57
N GLU A 121 -23.92 -10.24 -2.19
CA GLU A 121 -25.35 -9.92 -2.28
C GLU A 121 -26.10 -10.85 -3.23
N LYS A 122 -25.46 -11.23 -4.34
CA LYS A 122 -26.00 -12.22 -5.28
C LYS A 122 -26.15 -13.58 -4.63
N GLU A 123 -25.12 -14.05 -3.94
CA GLU A 123 -25.10 -15.35 -3.25
C GLU A 123 -26.17 -15.41 -2.15
N ARG A 124 -26.31 -14.34 -1.36
CA ARG A 124 -27.31 -14.25 -0.29
C ARG A 124 -28.73 -13.96 -0.80
N LYS A 125 -28.93 -13.82 -2.12
CA LYS A 125 -30.20 -13.46 -2.77
C LYS A 125 -30.81 -12.17 -2.22
N THR A 126 -29.96 -11.20 -1.88
CA THR A 126 -30.37 -9.91 -1.31
C THR A 126 -30.36 -8.77 -2.33
N LEU A 127 -29.89 -9.01 -3.55
CA LEU A 127 -29.87 -8.01 -4.62
C LEU A 127 -31.27 -7.48 -4.96
N GLU A 128 -32.28 -8.35 -5.04
CA GLU A 128 -33.65 -7.95 -5.34
C GLU A 128 -34.18 -6.99 -4.28
N ALA A 129 -34.03 -7.35 -3.00
CA ALA A 129 -34.44 -6.51 -1.88
C ALA A 129 -33.72 -5.15 -1.87
N LEU A 130 -32.44 -5.10 -2.27
CA LEU A 130 -31.67 -3.87 -2.35
C LEU A 130 -32.21 -2.93 -3.43
N ILE A 131 -32.63 -3.47 -4.59
CA ILE A 131 -33.21 -2.70 -5.69
C ILE A 131 -34.59 -2.13 -5.32
N TYR A 132 -35.34 -2.78 -4.41
CA TYR A 132 -36.61 -2.25 -3.88
C TYR A 132 -36.45 -1.19 -2.79
N THR A 133 -35.23 -0.86 -2.37
CA THR A 133 -35.02 0.20 -1.37
C THR A 133 -35.33 1.59 -1.95
N PRO A 134 -35.73 2.57 -1.13
CA PRO A 134 -36.02 3.93 -1.58
C PRO A 134 -34.72 4.72 -1.86
N THR A 135 -33.84 4.17 -2.70
CA THR A 135 -32.61 4.79 -3.20
C THR A 135 -32.63 4.81 -4.72
N THR A 136 -32.14 5.89 -5.30
CA THR A 136 -31.96 5.99 -6.76
C THR A 136 -30.77 5.16 -7.23
N ASP A 137 -30.75 4.76 -8.51
CA ASP A 137 -29.64 4.00 -9.11
C ASP A 137 -28.28 4.68 -8.89
N ARG A 138 -28.23 6.02 -8.95
CA ARG A 138 -27.01 6.80 -8.71
C ARG A 138 -26.55 6.72 -7.26
N GLU A 139 -27.47 6.79 -6.30
CA GLU A 139 -27.13 6.67 -4.88
C GLU A 139 -26.63 5.27 -4.54
N LEU A 140 -27.26 4.24 -5.12
CA LEU A 140 -26.86 2.86 -4.95
C LEU A 140 -25.46 2.61 -5.55
N TYR A 141 -25.23 3.07 -6.79
CA TYR A 141 -23.93 3.00 -7.46
C TYR A 141 -22.83 3.69 -6.64
N LEU A 142 -23.06 4.93 -6.21
CA LEU A 142 -22.08 5.68 -5.42
C LEU A 142 -21.84 5.04 -4.05
N ALA A 143 -22.87 4.49 -3.40
CA ALA A 143 -22.68 3.77 -2.14
C ALA A 143 -21.81 2.52 -2.33
N LYS A 144 -22.00 1.77 -3.43
CA LYS A 144 -21.21 0.59 -3.79
C LYS A 144 -19.76 0.92 -4.18
N LEU A 145 -19.49 2.13 -4.66
CA LEU A 145 -18.15 2.58 -5.01
C LEU A 145 -17.39 3.18 -3.82
N VAL A 146 -18.02 4.07 -3.06
CA VAL A 146 -17.37 4.85 -1.98
C VAL A 146 -16.92 3.95 -0.82
N GLY A 147 -17.67 2.90 -0.50
CA GLY A 147 -17.31 1.99 0.60
C GLY A 147 -15.96 1.29 0.37
N PRO A 148 -15.81 0.51 -0.71
CA PRO A 148 -14.54 -0.12 -1.08
C PRO A 148 -13.40 0.88 -1.28
N TRP A 149 -13.66 2.00 -1.97
CA TRP A 149 -12.67 3.06 -2.18
C TRP A 149 -12.11 3.62 -0.86
N LEU A 150 -13.00 3.99 0.07
CA LEU A 150 -12.60 4.48 1.40
C LEU A 150 -11.78 3.44 2.16
N ALA A 151 -12.18 2.18 2.11
CA ALA A 151 -11.44 1.11 2.77
C ALA A 151 -10.05 0.93 2.16
N GLY A 152 -9.93 0.94 0.83
CA GLY A 152 -8.66 0.88 0.11
C GLY A 152 -7.71 2.02 0.49
N VAL A 153 -8.21 3.26 0.48
CA VAL A 153 -7.43 4.45 0.85
C VAL A 153 -6.98 4.40 2.31
N LEU A 154 -7.88 4.08 3.23
CA LEU A 154 -7.56 4.01 4.66
C LEU A 154 -6.54 2.92 4.96
N VAL A 155 -6.68 1.74 4.38
CA VAL A 155 -5.71 0.66 4.54
C VAL A 155 -4.36 1.05 3.93
N GLY A 156 -4.35 1.73 2.78
CA GLY A 156 -3.14 2.32 2.20
C GLY A 156 -2.46 3.28 3.16
N TRP A 157 -3.18 4.27 3.68
CA TRP A 157 -2.61 5.26 4.61
C TRP A 157 -2.08 4.63 5.90
N ILE A 158 -2.85 3.75 6.53
CA ILE A 158 -2.43 3.03 7.74
C ILE A 158 -1.20 2.17 7.44
N GLY A 159 -1.21 1.48 6.29
CA GLY A 159 -0.11 0.64 5.83
C GLY A 159 1.17 1.43 5.60
N TYR A 160 1.08 2.62 4.98
CA TYR A 160 2.24 3.49 4.80
C TYR A 160 2.79 3.98 6.14
N VAL A 161 1.93 4.39 7.08
CA VAL A 161 2.40 4.81 8.41
C VAL A 161 3.15 3.68 9.11
N ALA A 162 2.63 2.45 9.05
CA ALA A 162 3.31 1.27 9.58
C ALA A 162 4.64 1.00 8.87
N PHE A 163 4.66 1.03 7.53
CA PHE A 163 5.86 0.88 6.72
C PHE A 163 6.93 1.93 7.07
N ALA A 164 6.56 3.20 7.09
CA ALA A 164 7.47 4.31 7.35
C ALA A 164 8.05 4.22 8.76
N LEU A 165 7.24 3.86 9.75
CA LEU A 165 7.70 3.61 11.12
C LEU A 165 8.71 2.47 11.14
N ILE A 166 8.39 1.33 10.52
CA ILE A 166 9.24 0.14 10.55
C ILE A 166 10.56 0.40 9.86
N VAL A 167 10.55 0.94 8.65
CA VAL A 167 11.78 1.25 7.91
C VAL A 167 12.63 2.26 8.68
N THR A 168 12.01 3.30 9.24
CA THR A 168 12.74 4.30 10.04
C THR A 168 13.40 3.65 11.26
N LEU A 169 12.69 2.78 11.98
CA LEU A 169 13.24 2.12 13.17
C LEU A 169 14.35 1.13 12.84
N THR A 170 14.19 0.32 11.79
CA THR A 170 15.15 -0.73 11.45
C THR A 170 16.40 -0.22 10.76
N THR A 171 16.30 0.90 10.03
CA THR A 171 17.44 1.47 9.27
C THR A 171 18.04 2.72 9.91
N TRP A 172 17.60 3.10 11.12
CA TRP A 172 18.07 4.31 11.79
C TRP A 172 19.59 4.39 11.94
N SER A 173 20.23 3.27 12.34
CA SER A 173 21.68 3.18 12.51
C SER A 173 22.45 3.33 11.20
N LEU A 174 21.84 2.96 10.08
CA LEU A 174 22.46 2.98 8.76
C LEU A 174 22.27 4.33 8.07
N MET A 175 21.05 4.87 8.07
CA MET A 175 20.69 6.06 7.30
C MET A 175 20.83 7.37 8.11
N GLY A 176 20.87 7.28 9.44
CA GLY A 176 21.03 8.45 10.33
C GLY A 176 19.85 9.43 10.33
N GLY A 177 18.73 9.08 9.68
CA GLY A 177 17.57 9.94 9.56
C GLY A 177 16.40 9.32 8.79
N VAL A 178 15.32 10.10 8.69
CA VAL A 178 14.08 9.69 8.04
C VAL A 178 14.16 9.99 6.54
N PHE A 179 14.32 8.95 5.72
CA PHE A 179 14.53 9.08 4.27
C PHE A 179 13.32 8.65 3.43
N VAL A 180 12.28 8.08 4.05
CA VAL A 180 11.04 7.59 3.38
C VAL A 180 9.90 8.62 3.37
N PHE A 181 10.16 9.85 3.81
CA PHE A 181 9.21 10.97 3.79
C PHE A 181 9.59 12.00 2.72
N ASP A 182 9.86 11.54 1.51
CA ASP A 182 10.15 12.43 0.39
C ASP A 182 8.87 12.86 -0.36
N LEU A 183 9.01 13.84 -1.25
CA LEU A 183 7.88 14.35 -2.02
C LEU A 183 7.22 13.26 -2.88
N ALA A 184 7.99 12.28 -3.35
CA ALA A 184 7.45 11.18 -4.16
C ALA A 184 6.51 10.31 -3.33
N TRP A 185 6.89 9.94 -2.11
CA TRP A 185 6.02 9.22 -1.18
C TRP A 185 4.76 10.02 -0.84
N LEU A 186 4.89 11.31 -0.52
CA LEU A 186 3.73 12.15 -0.20
C LEU A 186 2.73 12.24 -1.36
N LEU A 187 3.22 12.45 -2.59
CA LEU A 187 2.38 12.43 -3.79
C LEU A 187 1.74 11.05 -3.99
N LEU A 188 2.50 9.99 -3.75
CA LEU A 188 1.99 8.64 -3.88
C LEU A 188 0.85 8.35 -2.88
N ILE A 189 0.97 8.78 -1.63
CA ILE A 189 -0.01 8.49 -0.57
C ILE A 189 -1.24 9.38 -0.69
N LEU A 190 -1.04 10.67 -0.97
CA LEU A 190 -2.13 11.65 -0.97
C LEU A 190 -2.84 11.74 -2.32
N TRP A 191 -2.16 11.41 -3.42
CA TRP A 191 -2.71 11.55 -4.77
C TRP A 191 -2.86 10.22 -5.50
N VAL A 192 -1.79 9.42 -5.59
CA VAL A 192 -1.83 8.19 -6.40
C VAL A 192 -2.64 7.10 -5.71
N THR A 193 -2.56 6.98 -4.39
CA THR A 193 -3.31 5.98 -3.60
C THR A 193 -4.82 6.19 -3.77
N PRO A 194 -5.39 7.39 -3.59
CA PRO A 194 -6.83 7.59 -3.81
C PRO A 194 -7.26 7.51 -5.27
N ALA A 195 -6.36 7.77 -6.22
CA ALA A 195 -6.66 7.64 -7.64
C ALA A 195 -6.63 6.18 -8.13
N ALA A 196 -5.83 5.33 -7.49
CA ALA A 196 -5.69 3.93 -7.85
C ALA A 196 -6.71 3.01 -7.14
N ALA A 197 -7.08 3.33 -5.90
CA ALA A 197 -8.15 2.66 -5.15
C ALA A 197 -9.51 2.82 -5.86
#